data_AF-A0A7C5LZW6-F1
#
_entry.id   AF-A0A7C5LZW6-F1
#
_cell.length_a   1.000
_cell.length_b   1.000
_cell.length_c   1.000
_cell.angle_alpha   90.00
_cell.angle_beta   90.00
_cell.angle_gamma   90.00
#
_symmetry.space_group_name_H-M   'P 1'
#
loop_
_entity.id
_entity.type
_entity.pdbx_description
1 polymer ?
#
loop_
_entity_poly.entity_id
_entity_poly.type
_entity_poly.pdbx_seq_one_letter_code
_entity_poly.pdbx_strand_id
1 'polypeptide(L)'
;MECRHRHHPNLRPGRKTHLFFRRPYPGRSTINYSFYAGRGYLIFNPDVPCRIGYPGESCLNAVLSGVTSLIDKGFVDRERIGVQGHSRGSYQVTYLLTKNDIFRCAESGAPVVNMFSAYGGIRWGSGLGRMFQYERTQSRIGGTIWEYPLRYLENSPLFFL
;
A
#
# COMPACT_ATOMS: atom_id res chain seq x y z
N MET A 1 4.22 -5.73 1.89
CA MET A 1 4.39 -6.53 0.66
C MET A 1 5.27 -7.72 0.98
N GLU A 2 4.98 -8.87 0.39
CA GLU A 2 5.58 -10.15 0.75
C GLU A 2 6.03 -10.90 -0.51
N CYS A 3 7.29 -11.33 -0.57
CA CYS A 3 7.87 -12.01 -1.73
C CYS A 3 8.69 -13.23 -1.30
N ARG A 4 8.55 -14.40 -1.95
CA ARG A 4 9.41 -15.56 -1.60
C ARG A 4 10.85 -15.37 -2.11
N HIS A 5 11.82 -15.65 -1.23
CA HIS A 5 13.26 -15.60 -1.52
C HIS A 5 13.72 -16.84 -2.31
N ARG A 6 14.66 -16.70 -3.25
CA ARG A 6 15.44 -17.83 -3.82
C ARG A 6 16.76 -18.01 -3.08
N HIS A 7 17.09 -19.22 -2.60
CA HIS A 7 18.35 -19.47 -1.88
C HIS A 7 19.57 -19.03 -2.69
N HIS A 8 20.38 -18.12 -2.14
CA HIS A 8 21.69 -17.73 -2.70
C HIS A 8 22.74 -17.71 -1.57
N PRO A 9 23.91 -18.36 -1.71
CA PRO A 9 24.76 -18.69 -0.56
C PRO A 9 25.80 -17.63 -0.15
N ASN A 10 25.71 -16.36 -0.58
CA ASN A 10 26.75 -15.37 -0.27
C ASN A 10 26.20 -13.97 0.03
N LEU A 11 25.95 -13.67 1.32
CA LEU A 11 25.72 -12.31 1.81
C LEU A 11 26.93 -11.85 2.64
N ARG A 12 27.68 -10.87 2.12
CA ARG A 12 28.77 -10.20 2.85
C ARG A 12 28.19 -9.22 3.88
N PRO A 13 28.76 -9.10 5.09
CA PRO A 13 28.27 -8.20 6.12
C PRO A 13 28.78 -6.78 5.87
N GLY A 14 27.88 -5.85 5.55
CA GLY A 14 28.29 -4.46 5.32
C GLY A 14 27.22 -3.56 4.72
N ARG A 15 26.12 -3.36 5.42
CA ARG A 15 25.23 -2.19 5.31
C ARG A 15 24.32 -2.20 6.54
N LYS A 16 24.14 -1.05 7.19
CA LYS A 16 23.21 -0.89 8.32
C LYS A 16 21.77 -1.13 7.83
N THR A 17 21.37 -2.39 7.75
CA THR A 17 19.96 -2.78 7.78
C THR A 17 19.47 -2.43 9.18
N HIS A 18 18.63 -1.40 9.28
CA HIS A 18 17.83 -1.17 10.48
C HIS A 18 16.88 -2.36 10.65
N LEU A 19 17.39 -3.45 11.24
CA LEU A 19 16.62 -4.59 11.70
C LEU A 19 15.85 -4.12 12.95
N PHE A 20 14.75 -3.40 12.74
CA PHE A 20 13.79 -3.17 13.81
C PHE A 20 13.12 -4.51 14.12
N PHE A 21 13.62 -5.19 15.16
CA PHE A 21 12.98 -6.38 15.69
C PHE A 21 11.58 -6.02 16.17
N ARG A 22 10.55 -6.51 15.47
CA ARG A 22 9.16 -6.32 15.84
C ARG A 22 8.68 -7.57 16.57
N ARG A 23 8.39 -7.45 17.87
CA ARG A 23 7.86 -8.58 18.66
C ARG A 23 6.61 -9.15 18.00
N PRO A 24 6.51 -10.48 17.83
CA PRO A 24 5.27 -11.10 17.37
C PRO A 24 4.12 -10.74 18.29
N TYR A 25 3.02 -10.27 17.71
CA TYR A 25 1.78 -9.97 18.42
C TYR A 25 0.61 -10.22 17.46
N PRO A 26 -0.57 -10.67 17.94
CA PRO A 26 -1.80 -10.73 17.14
C PRO A 26 -2.29 -9.33 16.73
N GLY A 27 -1.63 -8.74 15.72
CA GLY A 27 -2.04 -7.49 15.11
C GLY A 27 -3.20 -7.68 14.14
N ARG A 28 -4.21 -6.81 14.18
CA ARG A 28 -5.37 -6.87 13.28
C ARG A 28 -5.14 -6.26 11.90
N SER A 29 -4.07 -5.50 11.72
CA SER A 29 -3.91 -4.60 10.56
C SER A 29 -2.57 -4.73 9.84
N THR A 30 -1.71 -5.66 10.27
CA THR A 30 -0.41 -5.87 9.65
C THR A 30 -0.02 -7.33 9.77
N ILE A 31 0.64 -7.85 8.75
CA ILE A 31 1.24 -9.18 8.78
C ILE A 31 2.22 -9.37 9.97
N ASN A 32 2.36 -10.61 10.43
CA ASN A 32 3.35 -10.96 11.45
C ASN A 32 4.73 -11.15 10.80
N TYR A 33 5.65 -10.23 11.05
CA TYR A 33 6.92 -10.19 10.32
C TYR A 33 7.77 -11.44 10.56
N SER A 34 7.88 -11.88 11.82
CA SER A 34 8.65 -13.08 12.15
C SER A 34 8.04 -14.35 11.57
N PHE A 35 6.71 -14.43 11.51
CA PHE A 35 6.01 -15.58 10.91
C PHE A 35 6.32 -15.75 9.43
N TYR A 36 6.34 -14.64 8.67
CA TYR A 36 6.61 -14.63 7.24
C TYR A 36 8.11 -14.73 6.92
N ALA A 37 8.95 -13.98 7.63
CA ALA A 37 10.41 -14.08 7.49
C ALA A 37 10.90 -15.51 7.80
N GLY A 38 10.36 -16.14 8.86
CA GLY A 38 10.67 -17.54 9.21
C GLY A 38 10.20 -18.58 8.19
N ARG A 39 9.36 -18.18 7.21
CA ARG A 39 8.92 -19.03 6.09
C ARG A 39 9.61 -18.69 4.76
N GLY A 40 10.68 -17.89 4.81
CA GLY A 40 11.47 -17.53 3.63
C GLY A 40 10.86 -16.41 2.79
N TYR A 41 9.93 -15.63 3.36
CA TYR A 41 9.44 -14.43 2.70
C TYR A 41 10.30 -13.20 3.03
N LEU A 42 10.64 -12.45 1.98
CA LEU A 42 11.11 -11.09 2.05
C LEU A 42 9.93 -10.15 2.29
N ILE A 43 10.05 -9.31 3.31
CA ILE A 43 9.05 -8.29 3.64
C ILE A 43 9.55 -6.94 3.13
N PHE A 44 8.79 -6.34 2.23
CA PHE A 44 9.07 -5.01 1.68
C PHE A 44 8.03 -4.00 2.18
N ASN A 45 8.53 -2.97 2.86
CA ASN A 45 7.76 -1.90 3.48
C ASN A 45 8.32 -0.54 3.03
N PRO A 46 8.02 -0.10 1.79
CA PRO A 46 8.50 1.19 1.31
C PRO A 46 7.80 2.34 2.02
N ASP A 47 8.55 3.43 2.22
CA ASP A 47 7.95 4.73 2.45
C ASP A 47 7.32 5.24 1.15
N VAL A 48 6.11 5.79 1.24
CA VAL A 48 5.36 6.30 0.09
C VAL A 48 5.25 7.82 0.20
N PRO A 49 6.17 8.58 -0.41
CA PRO A 49 6.04 10.04 -0.48
C PRO A 49 4.81 10.38 -1.32
N CYS A 50 3.89 11.14 -0.73
CA CYS A 50 2.58 11.43 -1.35
C CYS A 50 2.58 12.82 -1.99
N ARG A 51 2.38 12.86 -3.31
CA ARG A 51 2.09 14.08 -4.05
C ARG A 51 0.62 14.45 -3.85
N ILE A 52 0.35 15.70 -3.45
CA ILE A 52 -1.01 16.22 -3.30
C ILE A 52 -1.76 16.06 -4.63
N GLY A 53 -2.99 15.56 -4.55
CA GLY A 53 -3.85 15.22 -5.68
C GLY A 53 -3.70 13.80 -6.20
N TYR A 54 -2.54 13.17 -5.98
CA TYR A 54 -2.16 11.92 -6.65
C TYR A 54 -1.65 10.86 -5.66
N PRO A 55 -2.39 10.55 -4.58
CA PRO A 55 -1.96 9.56 -3.59
C PRO A 55 -1.84 8.15 -4.18
N GLY A 56 -2.72 7.77 -5.11
CA GLY A 56 -2.68 6.46 -5.77
C GLY A 56 -1.44 6.30 -6.65
N GLU A 57 -1.22 7.25 -7.56
CA GLU A 57 -0.04 7.27 -8.44
C GLU A 57 1.27 7.31 -7.65
N SER A 58 1.32 8.12 -6.59
CA SER A 58 2.47 8.17 -5.69
C SER A 58 2.78 6.79 -5.08
N CYS A 59 1.74 6.04 -4.70
CA CYS A 59 1.91 4.68 -4.22
C CYS A 59 2.36 3.71 -5.31
N LEU A 60 1.77 3.81 -6.50
CA LEU A 60 2.15 3.00 -7.65
C LEU A 60 3.65 3.15 -7.93
N ASN A 61 4.13 4.38 -8.03
CA ASN A 61 5.53 4.67 -8.30
C ASN A 61 6.46 4.17 -7.20
N ALA A 62 6.13 4.42 -5.92
CA ALA A 62 6.96 3.99 -4.80
C ALA A 62 7.02 2.46 -4.67
N VAL A 63 5.89 1.78 -4.83
CA VAL A 63 5.82 0.32 -4.67
C VAL A 63 6.44 -0.36 -5.88
N LEU A 64 6.02 -0.04 -7.11
CA LEU A 64 6.52 -0.74 -8.30
C LEU A 64 8.01 -0.55 -8.52
N SER A 65 8.54 0.67 -8.33
CA SER A 65 9.99 0.90 -8.49
C SER A 65 10.83 0.06 -7.52
N GLY A 66 10.40 0.00 -6.24
CA GLY A 66 11.07 -0.81 -5.23
C GLY A 66 11.01 -2.30 -5.54
N VAL A 67 9.85 -2.78 -6.00
CA VAL A 67 9.63 -4.19 -6.32
C VAL A 67 10.43 -4.62 -7.53
N THR A 68 10.39 -3.84 -8.60
CA THR A 68 11.21 -4.08 -9.80
C THR A 68 12.69 -4.12 -9.42
N SER A 69 13.17 -3.19 -8.59
CA SER A 69 14.56 -3.23 -8.10
C SER A 69 14.90 -4.50 -7.31
N LEU A 70 13.96 -5.02 -6.51
CA LEU A 70 14.17 -6.27 -5.76
C LEU A 70 14.15 -7.51 -6.66
N ILE A 71 13.33 -7.50 -7.71
CA ILE A 71 13.32 -8.54 -8.74
C ILE A 71 14.65 -8.53 -9.51
N ASP A 72 15.09 -7.37 -9.97
CA ASP A 72 16.32 -7.21 -10.77
C ASP A 72 17.57 -7.64 -10.01
N LYS A 73 17.58 -7.43 -8.68
CA LYS A 73 18.66 -7.90 -7.78
C LYS A 73 18.59 -9.39 -7.47
N GLY A 74 17.56 -10.10 -7.95
CA GLY A 74 17.36 -11.53 -7.72
C GLY A 74 16.84 -11.90 -6.32
N PHE A 75 16.38 -10.93 -5.53
CA PHE A 75 15.85 -11.20 -4.18
C PHE A 75 14.40 -11.69 -4.18
N VAL A 76 13.66 -11.39 -5.24
CA VAL A 76 12.21 -11.62 -5.34
C VAL A 76 11.87 -12.43 -6.58
N ASP A 77 11.08 -13.49 -6.38
CA ASP A 77 10.47 -14.27 -7.46
C ASP A 77 9.23 -13.56 -8.01
N ARG A 78 9.24 -13.14 -9.28
CA ARG A 78 8.16 -12.33 -9.91
C ARG A 78 6.79 -12.99 -9.81
N GLU A 79 6.73 -14.31 -9.85
CA GLU A 79 5.48 -15.09 -9.79
C GLU A 79 4.92 -15.25 -8.37
N ARG A 80 5.65 -14.78 -7.33
CA ARG A 80 5.32 -15.03 -5.92
C ARG A 80 5.33 -13.75 -5.09
N ILE A 81 4.55 -12.79 -5.55
CA ILE A 81 4.45 -11.46 -4.98
C ILE A 81 3.06 -11.25 -4.39
N GLY A 82 2.99 -10.95 -3.08
CA GLY A 82 1.75 -10.59 -2.37
C GLY A 82 1.75 -9.16 -1.86
N VAL A 83 0.60 -8.50 -1.86
CA VAL A 83 0.43 -7.14 -1.33
C VAL A 83 -0.62 -7.11 -0.21
N GLN A 84 -0.39 -6.28 0.80
CA GLN A 84 -1.22 -6.22 2.00
C GLN A 84 -1.31 -4.78 2.47
N GLY A 85 -2.50 -4.34 2.86
CA GLY A 85 -2.70 -3.01 3.39
C GLY A 85 -4.01 -2.88 4.16
N HIS A 86 -3.99 -2.08 5.23
CA HIS A 86 -5.16 -1.74 6.04
C HIS A 86 -5.41 -0.23 6.03
N SER A 87 -6.67 0.21 6.08
CA SER A 87 -7.05 1.63 6.10
C SER A 87 -6.51 2.38 4.88
N ARG A 88 -5.60 3.34 5.05
CA ARG A 88 -4.88 4.01 3.94
C ARG A 88 -4.20 3.03 2.99
N GLY A 89 -3.58 2.00 3.57
CA GLY A 89 -2.89 0.97 2.82
C GLY A 89 -3.84 0.15 1.95
N SER A 90 -5.10 -0.01 2.35
CA SER A 90 -6.09 -0.77 1.57
C SER A 90 -6.52 -0.02 0.33
N TYR A 91 -6.72 1.30 0.44
CA TYR A 91 -6.90 2.14 -0.74
C TYR A 91 -5.72 2.03 -1.71
N GLN A 92 -4.49 2.04 -1.18
CA GLN A 92 -3.29 1.87 -1.99
C GLN A 92 -3.25 0.49 -2.67
N VAL A 93 -3.56 -0.59 -1.95
CA VAL A 93 -3.67 -1.94 -2.51
C VAL A 93 -4.70 -1.99 -3.63
N THR A 94 -5.92 -1.51 -3.41
CA THR A 94 -6.96 -1.55 -4.44
C THR A 94 -6.61 -0.68 -5.64
N TYR A 95 -5.97 0.47 -5.43
CA TYR A 95 -5.46 1.29 -6.54
C TYR A 95 -4.41 0.56 -7.36
N LEU A 96 -3.42 -0.07 -6.72
CA LEU A 96 -2.39 -0.85 -7.39
C LEU A 96 -3.00 -1.94 -8.29
N LEU A 97 -3.96 -2.70 -7.77
CA LEU A 97 -4.63 -3.78 -8.52
C LEU A 97 -5.35 -3.32 -9.79
N THR A 98 -5.78 -2.06 -9.85
CA THR A 98 -6.40 -1.49 -11.08
C THR A 98 -5.37 -1.06 -12.13
N LYS A 99 -4.07 -1.03 -11.79
CA LYS A 99 -3.00 -0.48 -12.64
C LYS A 99 -1.93 -1.50 -13.01
N ASN A 100 -1.89 -2.65 -12.34
CA ASN A 100 -0.92 -3.69 -12.61
C ASN A 100 -1.43 -5.09 -12.22
N ASP A 101 -0.78 -6.11 -12.77
CA ASP A 101 -1.11 -7.52 -12.59
C ASP A 101 0.02 -8.32 -11.92
N ILE A 102 1.05 -7.64 -11.40
CA ILE A 102 2.24 -8.30 -10.82
C ILE A 102 1.97 -9.04 -9.51
N PHE A 103 0.82 -8.80 -8.88
CA PHE A 103 0.50 -9.33 -7.55
C PHE A 103 -0.28 -10.63 -7.66
N ARG A 104 0.31 -11.72 -7.18
CA ARG A 104 -0.32 -13.04 -7.15
C ARG A 104 -1.48 -13.13 -6.14
N CYS A 105 -1.41 -12.35 -5.06
CA CYS A 105 -2.47 -12.22 -4.07
C CYS A 105 -2.46 -10.82 -3.44
N ALA A 106 -3.63 -10.41 -2.95
CA ALA A 106 -3.80 -9.12 -2.29
C ALA A 106 -4.74 -9.23 -1.09
N GLU A 107 -4.39 -8.54 0.00
CA GLU A 107 -5.26 -8.31 1.15
C GLU A 107 -5.48 -6.81 1.32
N SER A 108 -6.75 -6.43 1.47
CA SER A 108 -7.16 -5.03 1.52
C SER A 108 -8.24 -4.82 2.59
N GLY A 109 -7.82 -4.57 3.83
CA GLY A 109 -8.71 -4.42 4.99
C GLY A 109 -9.27 -3.00 5.23
N ALA A 110 -10.59 -2.84 5.17
CA ALA A 110 -11.31 -1.55 5.24
C ALA A 110 -10.96 -0.58 4.07
N PRO A 111 -11.13 -1.02 2.81
CA PRO A 111 -10.78 -0.20 1.65
C PRO A 111 -11.74 0.96 1.43
N VAL A 112 -11.18 2.05 0.88
CA VAL A 112 -11.97 3.10 0.21
C VAL A 112 -11.77 2.92 -1.28
N VAL A 113 -12.78 2.40 -1.98
CA VAL A 113 -12.73 2.18 -3.44
C VAL A 113 -13.46 3.27 -4.24
N ASN A 114 -14.34 4.03 -3.59
CA ASN A 114 -15.06 5.14 -4.18
C ASN A 114 -14.87 6.38 -3.30
N MET A 115 -14.07 7.34 -3.78
CA MET A 115 -13.73 8.55 -3.05
C MET A 115 -14.92 9.52 -2.99
N PHE A 116 -15.83 9.51 -3.97
CA PHE A 116 -17.02 10.36 -3.95
C PHE A 116 -17.98 9.95 -2.84
N SER A 117 -18.38 8.67 -2.81
CA SER A 117 -19.33 8.20 -1.80
C SER A 117 -18.73 8.31 -0.39
N ALA A 118 -17.41 8.14 -0.25
CA ALA A 118 -16.75 8.23 1.04
C ALA A 118 -16.54 9.68 1.52
N TYR A 119 -16.51 10.66 0.61
CA TYR A 119 -16.29 12.08 0.92
C TYR A 119 -17.37 12.67 1.84
N GLY A 120 -18.64 12.40 1.51
CA GLY A 120 -19.80 12.87 2.28
C GLY A 120 -20.09 12.07 3.55
N GLY A 121 -19.27 11.05 3.87
CA GLY A 121 -19.49 10.21 5.03
C GLY A 121 -19.38 10.97 6.35
N ILE A 122 -20.14 10.52 7.34
CA ILE A 122 -20.11 11.02 8.73
C ILE A 122 -19.52 9.95 9.63
N ARG A 123 -18.65 10.36 10.56
CA ARG A 123 -18.09 9.45 11.56
C ARG A 123 -19.13 9.15 12.64
N TRP A 124 -19.53 7.89 12.74
CA TRP A 124 -20.52 7.40 13.70
C TRP A 124 -20.27 7.82 15.17
N GLY A 125 -19.02 7.88 15.61
CA GLY A 125 -18.70 8.28 16.99
C GLY A 125 -18.67 9.79 17.20
N SER A 126 -17.91 10.52 16.37
CA SER A 126 -17.65 11.95 16.59
C SER A 126 -18.65 12.89 15.90
N GLY A 127 -19.51 12.37 15.03
CA GLY A 127 -20.41 13.18 14.19
C GLY A 127 -19.69 14.02 13.12
N LEU A 128 -18.36 13.91 13.01
CA LEU A 128 -17.57 14.72 12.08
C LEU A 128 -17.72 14.24 10.64
N GLY A 129 -17.91 15.19 9.73
CA GLY A 129 -17.81 14.95 8.29
C GLY A 129 -16.40 14.52 7.89
N ARG A 130 -16.29 13.65 6.89
CA ARG A 130 -15.01 13.07 6.46
C ARG A 130 -14.26 13.90 5.42
N MET A 131 -14.82 15.01 4.95
CA MET A 131 -14.29 15.87 3.88
C MET A 131 -12.80 16.23 4.08
N PHE A 132 -12.42 16.65 5.30
CA PHE A 132 -11.03 16.98 5.66
C PHE A 132 -10.04 15.82 5.46
N GLN A 133 -10.52 14.57 5.54
CA GLN A 133 -9.70 13.38 5.30
C GLN A 133 -9.26 13.31 3.84
N TYR A 134 -10.15 13.68 2.94
CA TYR A 134 -9.92 13.61 1.51
C TYR A 134 -9.17 14.85 1.03
N GLU A 135 -9.59 16.03 1.46
CA GLU A 135 -8.98 17.29 1.04
C GLU A 135 -7.52 17.42 1.50
N ARG A 136 -7.24 17.17 2.79
CA ARG A 136 -6.00 17.64 3.44
C ARG A 136 -5.15 16.55 4.07
N THR A 137 -5.74 15.51 4.66
CA THR A 137 -4.99 14.60 5.55
C THR A 137 -4.74 13.22 4.96
N GLN A 138 -5.71 12.31 4.98
CA GLN A 138 -5.51 10.91 4.63
C GLN A 138 -5.24 10.72 3.14
N SER A 139 -6.11 11.27 2.28
CA SER A 139 -6.00 11.12 0.82
C SER A 139 -5.24 12.27 0.18
N ARG A 140 -5.25 13.48 0.77
CA ARG A 140 -4.56 14.67 0.25
C ARG A 140 -4.91 14.97 -1.21
N ILE A 141 -6.19 14.88 -1.59
CA ILE A 141 -6.67 15.19 -2.94
C ILE A 141 -6.48 16.68 -3.29
N GLY A 142 -6.39 17.54 -2.28
CA GLY A 142 -6.01 18.95 -2.44
C GLY A 142 -7.17 19.90 -2.71
N GLY A 143 -8.42 19.44 -2.59
CA GLY A 143 -9.63 20.26 -2.64
C GLY A 143 -10.87 19.38 -2.61
N THR A 144 -12.04 20.01 -2.76
CA THR A 144 -13.36 19.38 -2.69
C THR A 144 -13.70 18.56 -3.94
N ILE A 145 -14.76 17.76 -3.88
CA ILE A 145 -15.29 17.00 -5.03
C ILE A 145 -15.79 17.90 -6.18
N TRP A 146 -16.10 19.16 -5.89
CA TRP A 146 -16.58 20.14 -6.86
C TRP A 146 -15.43 20.86 -7.56
N GLU A 147 -14.33 21.11 -6.85
CA GLU A 147 -13.14 21.76 -7.40
C GLU A 147 -12.31 20.80 -8.26
N TYR A 148 -12.16 19.54 -7.81
CA TYR A 148 -11.31 18.56 -8.48
C TYR A 148 -12.01 17.22 -8.75
N PRO A 149 -13.19 17.19 -9.41
CA PRO A 149 -13.95 15.96 -9.63
C PRO A 149 -13.13 14.86 -10.31
N LEU A 150 -12.28 15.22 -11.28
CA LEU A 150 -11.41 14.26 -11.97
C LEU A 150 -10.41 13.59 -11.02
N ARG A 151 -9.85 14.30 -10.03
CA ARG A 151 -8.94 13.67 -9.06
C ARG A 151 -9.68 12.65 -8.18
N TYR A 152 -10.94 12.91 -7.84
CA TYR A 152 -11.75 11.94 -7.10
C TYR A 152 -12.10 10.72 -7.96
N LEU A 153 -12.38 10.92 -9.24
CA LEU A 153 -12.60 9.84 -10.21
C LEU A 153 -11.35 8.97 -10.35
N GLU A 154 -10.21 9.57 -10.70
CA GLU A 154 -8.93 8.89 -10.92
C GLU A 154 -8.43 8.13 -9.69
N ASN A 155 -8.66 8.67 -8.49
CA ASN A 155 -8.31 8.03 -7.23
C ASN A 155 -9.40 7.10 -6.68
N SER A 156 -10.43 6.76 -7.45
CA SER A 156 -11.47 5.79 -7.07
C SER A 156 -11.28 4.47 -7.84
N PRO A 157 -10.64 3.44 -7.22
CA PRO A 157 -10.42 2.14 -7.85
C PRO A 157 -11.68 1.49 -8.42
N LEU A 158 -12.87 1.79 -7.87
CA LEU A 158 -14.15 1.26 -8.33
C LEU A 158 -14.40 1.46 -9.84
N PHE A 159 -13.87 2.53 -10.44
CA PHE A 159 -14.13 2.87 -11.83
C PHE A 159 -13.11 2.30 -12.82
N PHE A 160 -12.17 1.44 -12.37
CA PHE A 160 -11.07 0.92 -13.18
C PHE A 160 -10.89 -0.60 -13.01
N LEU A 161 -11.98 -1.32 -12.74
CA LEU A 161 -12.02 -2.78 -12.66
C LEU A 161 -12.32 -3.43 -14.00
#